data_AF-A0A9D9TIN6-F1
#
_entry.id   AF-A0A9D9TIN6-F1
#
_cell.length_a   1.000
_cell.length_b   1.000
_cell.length_c   1.000
_cell.angle_alpha   90.00
_cell.angle_beta   90.00
_cell.angle_gamma   90.00
#
_symmetry.space_group_name_H-M   'P 1'
#
loop_
_entity.id
_entity.type
_entity.pdbx_description
1 polymer ?
#
loop_
_entity_poly.entity_id
_entity_poly.type
_entity_poly.pdbx_seq_one_letter_code
_entity_poly.pdbx_strand_id
1 'polypeptide(L)'
;MTFKKVFGKHNYLITNSFSKKELETYDKYWDSISSERTLISSAEREGLEKGEKIGLEKGEKIGFEKAQQQFLEEEKAKNLELNKNIILNMHKEGFNELIIQKITGLDIIFIQEILNNNKI
;
A
#
# COMPACT_ATOMS: atom_id res chain seq x y z
N MET A 1 25.32 20.66 25.17
CA MET A 1 26.59 19.90 25.21
C MET A 1 27.69 20.94 24.96
N THR A 2 28.43 21.37 25.99
CA THR A 2 29.33 22.53 25.87
C THR A 2 30.52 22.28 24.94
N PHE A 3 30.93 23.33 24.22
CA PHE A 3 32.03 23.42 23.24
C PHE A 3 33.31 22.64 23.62
N LYS A 4 33.61 22.56 24.92
CA LYS A 4 34.72 21.80 25.51
C LYS A 4 34.77 20.31 25.13
N LYS A 5 33.64 19.66 24.82
CA LYS A 5 33.54 18.19 24.73
C LYS A 5 33.78 17.61 23.32
N VAL A 6 33.68 18.43 22.27
CA VAL A 6 33.75 17.95 20.86
C VAL A 6 35.16 18.06 20.27
N PHE A 7 35.95 19.05 20.69
CA PHE A 7 37.26 19.33 20.08
C PHE A 7 38.39 19.35 21.11
N GLY A 8 38.77 18.17 21.62
CA GLY A 8 39.78 17.99 22.67
C GLY A 8 41.22 18.42 22.33
N LYS A 9 41.52 18.84 21.09
CA LYS A 9 42.85 19.34 20.67
C LYS A 9 42.86 20.69 19.95
N HIS A 10 41.72 21.21 19.48
CA HIS A 10 41.66 22.51 18.75
C HIS A 10 41.37 23.72 19.65
N ASN A 11 40.98 23.47 20.91
CA ASN A 11 40.65 24.52 21.86
C ASN A 11 41.85 25.40 22.27
N TYR A 12 43.08 24.88 22.24
CA TYR A 12 44.24 25.60 22.76
C TYR A 12 44.73 26.74 21.84
N LEU A 13 44.60 26.59 20.53
CA LEU A 13 45.02 27.60 19.55
C LEU A 13 43.99 28.75 19.41
N ILE A 14 42.70 28.43 19.53
CA ILE A 14 41.59 29.38 19.39
C ILE A 14 41.48 30.26 20.64
N THR A 15 41.61 29.68 21.83
CA THR A 15 41.55 30.44 23.10
C THR A 15 42.69 31.46 23.28
N ASN A 16 43.83 31.25 22.62
CA ASN A 16 44.99 32.16 22.69
C ASN A 16 45.02 33.20 21.56
N SER A 17 44.12 33.11 20.57
CA SER A 17 44.11 33.97 19.37
C SER A 17 42.88 34.90 19.28
N PHE A 18 41.84 34.66 20.08
CA PHE A 18 40.59 35.44 20.07
C PHE A 18 40.32 36.12 21.42
N SER A 19 39.69 37.29 21.39
CA SER A 19 39.19 37.94 22.60
C SER A 19 38.00 37.19 23.22
N LYS A 20 37.74 37.41 24.51
CA LYS A 20 36.65 36.76 25.24
C LYS A 20 35.27 36.93 24.56
N LYS A 21 35.02 38.11 23.98
CA LYS A 21 33.76 38.42 23.28
C LYS A 21 33.60 37.65 21.97
N GLU A 22 34.70 37.39 21.27
CA GLU A 22 34.72 36.61 20.04
C GLU A 22 34.49 35.12 20.32
N LEU A 23 35.08 34.59 21.41
CA LEU A 23 34.81 33.22 21.88
C LEU A 23 33.33 33.00 22.25
N GLU A 24 32.73 33.96 22.97
CA GLU A 24 31.30 33.90 23.31
C GLU A 24 30.39 33.95 22.06
N THR A 25 30.79 34.69 21.03
CA THR A 25 30.05 34.76 19.76
C THR A 25 30.17 33.45 18.98
N TYR A 26 31.36 32.85 18.98
CA TYR A 26 31.63 31.57 18.34
C TYR A 26 30.86 30.41 19.02
N ASP A 27 30.83 30.37 20.35
CA ASP A 27 30.04 29.39 21.10
C ASP A 27 28.54 29.48 20.74
N LYS A 28 27.98 30.71 20.71
CA LYS A 28 26.58 30.93 20.32
C LYS A 28 26.29 30.50 18.88
N TYR A 29 27.21 30.77 17.96
CA TYR A 29 27.08 30.33 16.57
C TYR A 29 26.97 28.81 16.48
N TRP A 30 27.87 28.08 17.16
CA TRP A 30 27.85 26.63 17.14
C TRP A 30 26.66 26.01 17.87
N ASP A 31 26.18 26.65 18.94
CA ASP A 31 24.94 26.25 19.60
C ASP A 31 23.73 26.37 18.65
N SER A 32 23.66 27.44 17.83
CA SER A 32 22.64 27.59 16.79
C SER A 32 22.74 26.47 15.75
N ILE A 33 23.93 26.26 15.17
CA ILE A 33 24.16 25.23 14.15
C ILE A 33 23.84 23.83 14.68
N SER A 34 24.21 23.52 15.92
CA SER A 34 23.89 22.24 16.53
C SER A 34 22.38 22.06 16.72
N SER A 35 21.67 23.12 17.11
CA SER A 35 20.21 23.09 17.32
C SER A 35 19.48 22.88 15.99
N GLU A 36 19.87 23.60 14.93
CA GLU A 36 19.33 23.44 13.58
C GLU A 36 19.54 22.02 13.05
N ARG A 37 20.74 21.46 13.24
CA ARG A 37 21.03 20.07 12.85
C ARG A 37 20.14 19.06 13.58
N THR A 38 19.91 19.26 14.87
CA THR A 38 18.99 18.41 15.65
C THR A 38 17.55 18.52 15.14
N LEU A 39 17.09 19.73 14.81
CA LEU A 39 15.75 19.93 14.24
C LEU A 39 15.59 19.21 12.90
N ILE A 40 16.56 19.34 11.99
CA ILE A 40 16.56 18.65 10.70
C ILE A 40 16.52 17.13 10.92
N SER A 41 17.43 16.60 11.74
CA SER A 41 17.48 15.16 12.03
C SER A 41 16.18 14.64 12.65
N SER A 42 15.52 15.44 13.51
CA SER A 42 14.22 15.08 14.07
C SER A 42 13.13 15.05 13.01
N ALA A 43 13.10 16.05 12.12
CA ALA A 43 12.12 16.14 11.04
C ALA A 43 12.30 15.01 10.02
N GLU A 44 13.54 14.64 9.69
CA GLU A 44 13.86 13.51 8.81
C GLU A 44 13.35 12.19 9.41
N ARG A 45 13.63 11.94 10.69
CA ARG A 45 13.13 10.74 11.39
C ARG A 45 11.61 10.69 11.41
N GLU A 46 10.97 11.79 11.76
CA GLU A 46 9.50 11.87 11.79
C GLU A 46 8.90 11.66 10.38
N GLY A 47 9.55 12.20 9.35
CA GLY A 47 9.16 12.00 7.96
C GLY A 47 9.24 10.53 7.53
N LEU A 48 10.33 9.84 7.90
CA LEU A 48 10.51 8.41 7.62
C LEU A 48 9.46 7.56 8.34
N GLU A 49 9.26 7.77 9.64
CA GLU A 49 8.26 7.03 10.43
C GLU A 49 6.84 7.22 9.88
N LYS A 50 6.47 8.46 9.52
CA LYS A 50 5.17 8.74 8.87
C LYS A 50 5.08 8.08 7.50
N GLY A 51 6.13 8.15 6.70
CA GLY A 51 6.19 7.55 5.38
C GLY A 51 6.01 6.03 5.42
N GLU A 52 6.71 5.37 6.33
CA GLU A 52 6.60 3.92 6.55
C GLU A 52 5.19 3.54 7.00
N LYS A 53 4.63 4.24 8.00
CA LYS A 53 3.27 3.96 8.50
C LYS A 53 2.21 4.13 7.40
N ILE A 54 2.27 5.23 6.65
CA ILE A 54 1.34 5.48 5.54
C ILE A 54 1.52 4.44 4.44
N GLY A 55 2.76 4.07 4.13
CA GLY A 55 3.10 3.07 3.13
C GLY A 55 2.53 1.70 3.49
N LEU A 56 2.71 1.27 4.74
CA LEU A 56 2.18 0.00 5.24
C LEU A 56 0.65 -0.02 5.22
N GLU A 57 0.00 0.99 5.79
CA GLU A 57 -1.47 1.05 5.86
C GLU A 57 -2.12 1.07 4.47
N LYS A 58 -1.58 1.88 3.54
CA LYS A 58 -2.07 1.91 2.15
C LYS A 58 -1.76 0.60 1.43
N GLY A 59 -0.58 0.03 1.64
CA GLY A 59 -0.15 -1.22 1.03
C GLY A 59 -1.06 -2.39 1.42
N GLU A 60 -1.33 -2.53 2.71
CA GLU A 60 -2.23 -3.56 3.25
C GLU A 60 -3.65 -3.40 2.70
N LYS A 61 -4.19 -2.18 2.73
CA LYS A 61 -5.55 -1.92 2.21
C LYS A 61 -5.67 -2.23 0.73
N ILE A 62 -4.74 -1.74 -0.10
CA ILE A 62 -4.75 -1.99 -1.55
C ILE A 62 -4.56 -3.48 -1.83
N GLY A 63 -3.66 -4.15 -1.10
CA GLY A 63 -3.42 -5.58 -1.24
C GLY A 63 -4.68 -6.39 -0.93
N PHE A 64 -5.35 -6.07 0.17
CA PHE A 64 -6.58 -6.74 0.58
C PHE A 64 -7.73 -6.51 -0.42
N GLU A 65 -7.95 -5.28 -0.85
CA GLU A 65 -9.00 -4.94 -1.83
C GLU A 65 -8.78 -5.68 -3.16
N LYS A 66 -7.54 -5.70 -3.66
CA LYS A 66 -7.20 -6.45 -4.88
C LYS A 66 -7.42 -7.95 -4.73
N ALA A 67 -6.98 -8.53 -3.61
CA ALA A 67 -7.16 -9.96 -3.35
C ALA A 67 -8.65 -10.33 -3.27
N GLN A 68 -9.46 -9.51 -2.60
CA GLN A 68 -10.91 -9.73 -2.52
C GLN A 68 -11.60 -9.60 -3.88
N GLN A 69 -11.22 -8.61 -4.69
CA GLN A 69 -11.75 -8.45 -6.04
C GLN A 69 -11.40 -9.63 -6.93
N GLN A 70 -10.13 -10.07 -6.93
CA GLN A 70 -9.68 -11.23 -7.69
C GLN A 70 -10.43 -12.49 -7.27
N PHE A 71 -10.57 -12.73 -5.96
CA PHE A 71 -11.33 -13.87 -5.47
C PHE A 71 -12.79 -13.87 -5.96
N LEU A 72 -13.46 -12.72 -5.88
CA LEU A 72 -14.84 -12.58 -6.33
C LEU A 72 -14.99 -12.74 -7.85
N GLU A 73 -14.04 -12.22 -8.63
CA GLU A 73 -14.01 -12.38 -10.08
C GLU A 73 -13.79 -13.84 -10.48
N GLU A 74 -12.84 -14.52 -9.83
CA GLU A 74 -12.61 -15.95 -10.04
C GLU A 74 -13.82 -16.80 -9.67
N GLU A 75 -14.48 -16.50 -8.54
CA GLU A 75 -15.68 -17.22 -8.11
C GLU A 75 -16.82 -17.01 -9.10
N LYS A 76 -17.05 -15.77 -9.54
CA LYS A 76 -18.06 -15.46 -10.57
C LYS A 76 -17.77 -16.18 -11.88
N ALA A 77 -16.51 -16.21 -12.31
CA ALA A 77 -16.11 -16.92 -13.53
C ALA A 77 -16.35 -18.43 -13.40
N LYS A 78 -15.96 -19.05 -12.29
CA LYS A 78 -16.20 -20.47 -12.02
C LYS A 78 -17.69 -20.80 -11.94
N ASN A 79 -18.49 -19.95 -11.28
CA ASN A 79 -19.94 -20.13 -11.19
C ASN A 79 -20.59 -20.03 -12.58
N LEU A 80 -20.17 -19.04 -13.38
CA LEU A 80 -20.64 -18.88 -14.75
C LEU A 80 -20.32 -20.10 -15.62
N GLU A 81 -19.09 -20.61 -15.53
CA GLU A 81 -18.66 -21.80 -16.25
C GLU A 81 -19.44 -23.05 -15.81
N LEU A 82 -19.65 -23.22 -14.51
CA LEU A 82 -20.47 -24.30 -13.96
C LEU A 82 -21.91 -24.23 -14.49
N ASN A 83 -22.54 -23.05 -14.45
CA ASN A 83 -23.90 -22.86 -14.95
C ASN A 83 -24.00 -23.19 -16.45
N LYS A 84 -23.01 -22.75 -17.25
CA LYS A 84 -22.93 -23.10 -18.68
C LYS A 84 -22.88 -24.61 -18.87
N ASN A 85 -22.02 -25.31 -18.13
CA ASN A 85 -21.87 -26.75 -18.22
C ASN A 85 -23.16 -27.50 -17.82
N ILE A 86 -23.84 -27.04 -16.77
CA ILE A 86 -25.13 -27.60 -16.34
C ILE A 86 -26.17 -27.45 -17.44
N ILE A 87 -26.32 -26.25 -18.02
CA ILE A 87 -27.27 -25.98 -19.10
C ILE A 87 -26.99 -26.90 -20.30
N LEU A 88 -25.74 -26.96 -20.76
CA LEU A 88 -25.36 -27.77 -21.91
C LEU A 88 -25.59 -29.26 -21.66
N ASN A 89 -25.26 -29.76 -20.47
CA ASN A 89 -25.46 -31.17 -20.14
C ASN A 89 -26.95 -31.52 -20.04
N MET A 90 -27.77 -30.71 -19.36
CA MET A 90 -29.21 -30.94 -19.29
C MET A 90 -29.85 -30.89 -20.68
N HIS A 91 -29.43 -29.95 -21.53
CA HIS A 91 -29.95 -29.87 -22.88
C HIS A 91 -29.59 -31.11 -23.72
N LYS A 92 -28.35 -31.62 -23.60
CA LYS A 92 -27.91 -32.88 -24.24
C LYS A 92 -28.71 -34.09 -23.78
N GLU A 93 -29.11 -34.14 -22.51
CA GLU A 93 -29.99 -35.18 -21.95
C GLU A 93 -31.46 -35.04 -22.40
N GLY A 94 -31.79 -34.03 -23.22
CA GLY A 94 -33.12 -33.84 -23.81
C GLY A 94 -34.07 -32.98 -22.98
N PHE A 95 -33.59 -32.30 -21.92
CA PHE A 95 -34.42 -31.36 -21.17
C PHE A 95 -34.68 -30.09 -21.98
N ASN A 96 -35.94 -29.64 -22.02
CA ASN A 96 -36.27 -28.36 -22.65
C ASN A 96 -35.89 -27.17 -21.75
N GLU A 97 -35.73 -26.00 -22.36
CA GLU A 97 -35.27 -24.77 -21.70
C GLU A 97 -36.13 -24.38 -20.48
N LEU A 98 -37.46 -24.58 -20.57
CA LEU A 98 -38.39 -24.29 -19.48
C LEU A 98 -38.19 -25.20 -18.26
N ILE A 99 -37.84 -26.48 -18.47
CA ILE A 99 -37.50 -27.40 -17.37
C ILE A 99 -36.14 -27.04 -16.78
N ILE A 100 -35.14 -26.73 -17.62
CA ILE A 100 -33.81 -26.29 -17.16
C ILE A 100 -33.94 -25.03 -16.30
N GLN A 101 -34.72 -24.04 -16.72
CA GLN A 101 -35.02 -22.85 -15.93
C GLN A 101 -35.64 -23.21 -14.57
N LYS A 102 -36.65 -24.08 -14.55
CA LYS A 102 -37.34 -24.47 -13.31
C LYS A 102 -36.41 -25.20 -12.32
N ILE A 103 -35.50 -26.02 -12.82
CA ILE A 103 -34.57 -26.81 -11.98
C ILE A 103 -33.42 -25.94 -11.48
N THR A 104 -32.80 -25.15 -12.36
CA THR A 104 -31.59 -24.39 -12.07
C THR A 104 -31.86 -23.02 -11.47
N GLY A 105 -33.08 -22.49 -11.66
CA GLY A 105 -33.44 -21.12 -11.28
C GLY A 105 -32.79 -20.05 -12.15
N LEU A 106 -32.12 -20.44 -13.24
CA LEU A 106 -31.44 -19.51 -14.14
C LEU A 106 -32.42 -18.81 -15.07
N ASP A 107 -32.05 -17.60 -15.51
CA ASP A 107 -32.87 -16.83 -16.42
C ASP A 107 -33.00 -17.53 -17.79
N ILE A 108 -34.21 -17.50 -18.36
CA ILE A 108 -34.51 -18.18 -19.63
C ILE A 108 -33.72 -17.58 -20.79
N ILE A 109 -33.51 -16.26 -20.80
CA ILE A 109 -32.76 -15.56 -21.85
C ILE A 109 -31.30 -16.00 -21.78
N PHE A 110 -30.75 -16.09 -20.58
CA PHE A 110 -29.39 -16.58 -20.37
C PHE A 110 -29.22 -18.03 -20.85
N ILE A 111 -30.16 -18.92 -20.52
CA ILE A 111 -30.15 -20.31 -21.01
C ILE A 111 -30.17 -20.35 -22.54
N GLN A 112 -31.07 -19.60 -23.18
CA GLN A 112 -31.19 -19.52 -24.63
C GLN A 112 -29.92 -18.97 -25.29
N GLU A 113 -29.31 -17.94 -24.72
CA GLU A 113 -28.05 -17.38 -25.20
C GLU A 113 -26.94 -18.43 -25.20
N ILE A 114 -26.81 -19.22 -24.12
CA ILE A 114 -25.81 -20.28 -24.04
C ILE A 114 -26.03 -21.35 -25.10
N LEU A 115 -27.27 -21.80 -25.30
CA LEU A 115 -27.58 -22.84 -26.30
C LEU A 115 -27.36 -22.32 -27.73
N ASN A 116 -27.87 -21.13 -28.04
CA ASN A 116 -27.71 -20.48 -29.35
C ASN A 116 -26.25 -20.28 -29.74
N ASN A 117 -25.42 -19.81 -28.80
CA ASN A 117 -23.98 -19.60 -29.03
C ASN A 117 -23.22 -20.91 -29.30
N ASN A 118 -23.75 -22.06 -28.86
CA ASN A 118 -23.16 -23.38 -29.09
C ASN A 118 -23.73 -24.10 -30.32
N LYS A 119 -24.64 -23.47 -31.09
CA LYS A 119 -25.29 -24.05 -32.29
C LYS A 119 -25.96 -25.41 -32.01
N ILE A 120 -26.58 -25.56 -30.85
CA ILE A 120 -27.39 -26.72 -30.46
C ILE A 120 -28.85 -26.27 -30.37
#